data_AF-A0A3A4WEE3-F1
#
_entry.id   AF-A0A3A4WEE3-F1
#
_cell.length_a   1.000
_cell.length_b   1.000
_cell.length_c   1.000
_cell.angle_alpha   90.00
_cell.angle_beta   90.00
_cell.angle_gamma   90.00
#
_symmetry.space_group_name_H-M   'P 1'
#
loop_
_entity.id
_entity.type
_entity.pdbx_description
1 polymer ?
#
loop_
_entity_poly.entity_id
_entity_poly.type
_entity_poly.pdbx_seq_one_letter_code
_entity_poly.pdbx_strand_id
1 'polypeptide(L)'
;MGLLVILNNYMHDLAAGTWLAANAFRWALVKRHAPLSPEMADATHGVDLLAAASLVYVIVGGLIRLAAFGTYEMSEALAKGQGVLLGFKHALFILAIVAGEVLRRRTKRLGQAPA
;
A
#
# COMPACT_ATOMS: atom_id res chain seq x y z
N MET A 1 -17.86 -4.18 18.26
CA MET A 1 -16.75 -5.01 17.73
C MET A 1 -16.75 -5.11 16.21
N GLY A 2 -17.85 -5.53 15.55
CA GLY A 2 -17.89 -5.65 14.08
C GLY A 2 -17.53 -4.38 13.29
N LEU A 3 -18.00 -3.20 13.75
CA LEU A 3 -17.70 -1.93 13.06
C LEU A 3 -16.20 -1.60 13.00
N LEU A 4 -15.45 -1.87 14.07
CA LEU A 4 -14.00 -1.59 14.12
C LEU A 4 -13.22 -2.51 13.18
N VAL A 5 -13.64 -3.77 13.06
CA VAL A 5 -13.04 -4.73 12.13
C VAL A 5 -13.30 -4.30 10.68
N ILE A 6 -14.55 -3.93 10.36
CA ILE A 6 -14.92 -3.42 9.03
C ILE A 6 -14.12 -2.16 8.68
N LEU A 7 -14.02 -1.22 9.64
CA LEU A 7 -13.26 0.01 9.44
C LEU A 7 -11.78 -0.27 9.24
N ASN A 8 -11.17 -1.15 10.05
CA ASN A 8 -9.77 -1.55 9.88
C ASN A 8 -9.54 -2.22 8.52
N ASN A 9 -10.47 -3.07 8.07
CA ASN A 9 -10.37 -3.72 6.77
C ASN A 9 -10.40 -2.71 5.63
N TYR A 10 -11.34 -1.77 5.67
CA TYR A 10 -11.42 -0.70 4.68
C TYR A 10 -10.18 0.19 4.69
N MET A 11 -9.73 0.63 5.88
CA MET A 11 -8.55 1.48 6.02
C MET A 11 -7.26 0.76 5.59
N HIS A 12 -7.12 -0.53 5.89
CA HIS A 12 -5.97 -1.33 5.50
C HIS A 12 -5.89 -1.47 3.97
N ASP A 13 -7.03 -1.79 3.34
CA ASP A 13 -7.13 -1.93 1.89
C ASP A 13 -6.87 -0.57 1.19
N LEU A 14 -7.40 0.52 1.75
CA LEU A 14 -7.14 1.89 1.28
C LEU A 14 -5.65 2.27 1.43
N ALA A 15 -5.01 1.90 2.53
CA ALA A 15 -3.60 2.17 2.77
C ALA A 15 -2.71 1.42 1.77
N ALA A 16 -3.04 0.17 1.43
CA ALA A 16 -2.31 -0.58 0.40
C ALA A 16 -2.42 0.07 -0.99
N GLY A 17 -3.62 0.55 -1.35
CA GLY A 17 -3.82 1.32 -2.59
C GLY A 17 -3.05 2.65 -2.59
N THR A 18 -3.11 3.39 -1.48
CA THR A 18 -2.40 4.66 -1.31
C THR A 18 -0.88 4.47 -1.41
N TRP A 19 -0.34 3.42 -0.79
CA TRP A 19 1.07 3.05 -0.90
C TRP A 19 1.51 2.84 -2.35
N LEU A 20 0.75 2.04 -3.11
CA LEU A 20 1.05 1.80 -4.53
C LEU A 20 0.98 3.11 -5.33
N ALA A 21 -0.11 3.87 -5.17
CA ALA A 21 -0.35 5.09 -5.93
C ALA A 21 0.74 6.15 -5.67
N ALA A 22 1.11 6.37 -4.42
CA ALA A 22 2.15 7.34 -4.06
C ALA A 22 3.51 6.96 -4.66
N ASN A 23 3.91 5.68 -4.59
CA ASN A 23 5.16 5.21 -5.18
C ASN A 23 5.14 5.22 -6.71
N ALA A 24 4.00 4.94 -7.34
CA ALA A 24 3.83 5.04 -8.79
C ALA A 24 3.94 6.49 -9.27
N PHE A 25 3.28 7.41 -8.57
CA PHE A 25 3.40 8.85 -8.82
C PHE A 25 4.85 9.31 -8.69
N ARG A 26 5.53 8.94 -7.61
CA ARG A 26 6.95 9.27 -7.39
C ARG A 26 7.86 8.74 -8.49
N TRP A 27 7.68 7.48 -8.86
CA TRP A 27 8.45 6.86 -9.94
C TRP A 27 8.22 7.57 -11.28
N ALA A 28 6.97 7.90 -11.62
CA ALA A 28 6.64 8.59 -12.85
C ALA A 28 7.26 9.99 -12.92
N LEU A 29 7.27 10.71 -11.78
CA LEU A 29 7.89 12.03 -11.67
C LEU A 29 9.41 11.96 -11.88
N VAL A 30 10.10 11.10 -11.12
CA VAL A 30 11.57 10.94 -11.21
C VAL A 30 11.98 10.43 -12.59
N LYS A 31 11.21 9.52 -13.19
CA LYS A 31 11.51 9.01 -14.55
C LYS A 31 11.56 10.14 -15.60
N ARG A 32 10.78 11.20 -15.44
CA ARG A 32 10.69 12.31 -16.41
C ARG A 32 11.60 13.49 -16.07
N HIS A 33 11.90 13.67 -14.79
CA HIS A 33 12.52 14.90 -14.29
C HIS A 33 13.72 14.63 -13.37
N ALA A 34 14.35 13.46 -13.41
CA ALA A 34 15.56 13.23 -12.62
C ALA A 34 16.76 14.01 -13.20
N PRO A 35 17.55 14.72 -12.37
CA PRO A 35 17.33 14.98 -10.94
C PRO A 35 16.21 16.00 -10.70
N LEU A 36 15.38 15.76 -9.68
CA LEU A 36 14.29 16.68 -9.33
C LEU A 36 14.85 18.03 -8.86
N SER A 37 14.21 19.14 -9.26
CA SER A 37 14.54 20.45 -8.69
C SER A 37 14.19 20.50 -7.19
N PRO A 38 14.82 21.39 -6.41
CA PRO A 38 14.51 21.54 -4.98
C PRO A 38 13.03 21.82 -4.72
N GLU A 39 12.40 22.67 -5.54
CA GLU A 39 10.98 23.01 -5.44
C GLU A 39 10.08 21.79 -5.71
N MET A 40 10.42 20.98 -6.72
CA MET A 40 9.70 19.73 -6.99
C MET A 40 9.87 18.72 -5.87
N ALA A 41 11.07 18.63 -5.27
CA ALA A 41 11.35 17.74 -4.16
C ALA A 41 10.55 18.13 -2.91
N ASP A 42 10.45 19.43 -2.61
CA ASP A 42 9.66 19.94 -1.49
C ASP A 42 8.15 19.72 -1.69
N ALA A 43 7.64 20.05 -2.89
CA ALA A 43 6.22 19.86 -3.25
C ALA A 43 5.74 18.41 -3.16
N THR A 44 6.68 17.46 -3.12
CA THR A 44 6.41 16.02 -3.12
C THR A 44 6.77 15.35 -1.81
N HIS A 45 7.29 16.09 -0.82
CA HIS A 45 7.57 15.61 0.52
C HIS A 45 6.32 15.06 1.21
N GLY A 46 5.17 15.73 1.05
CA GLY A 46 3.89 15.25 1.58
C GLY A 46 3.48 13.89 1.03
N VAL A 47 3.81 13.60 -0.23
CA VAL A 47 3.54 12.30 -0.85
C VAL A 47 4.42 11.20 -0.25
N ASP A 48 5.67 11.51 0.09
CA ASP A 48 6.57 10.55 0.73
C ASP A 48 6.14 10.24 2.18
N LEU A 49 5.70 11.25 2.92
CA LEU A 49 5.10 11.07 4.24
C LEU A 49 3.84 10.21 4.17
N LEU A 50 2.96 10.49 3.20
CA LEU A 50 1.74 9.72 3.00
C LEU A 50 2.06 8.26 2.64
N ALA A 51 3.05 8.02 1.78
CA ALA A 51 3.51 6.67 1.46
C ALA A 51 4.04 5.96 2.71
N ALA A 52 4.89 6.62 3.51
CA ALA A 52 5.43 6.04 4.74
C ALA A 52 4.32 5.70 5.76
N ALA A 53 3.40 6.63 6.01
CA ALA A 53 2.26 6.41 6.90
C ALA A 53 1.36 5.27 6.40
N SER A 54 1.11 5.22 5.09
CA SER A 54 0.32 4.15 4.48
C SER A 54 0.98 2.78 4.67
N LEU A 55 2.30 2.66 4.47
CA LEU A 55 3.01 1.41 4.68
C LEU A 55 2.97 0.96 6.15
N VAL A 56 3.18 1.89 7.08
CA VAL A 56 3.07 1.61 8.52
C VAL A 56 1.68 1.09 8.84
N TYR A 57 0.63 1.73 8.31
CA TYR A 57 -0.74 1.29 8.55
C TYR A 57 -1.06 -0.06 7.91
N VAL A 58 -0.57 -0.35 6.70
CA VAL A 58 -0.70 -1.68 6.07
C VAL A 58 -0.14 -2.76 7.00
N ILE A 59 1.03 -2.53 7.59
CA ILE A 59 1.65 -3.49 8.50
C ILE A 59 0.85 -3.61 9.80
N VAL A 60 0.59 -2.50 10.48
CA VAL A 60 -0.10 -2.50 11.79
C VAL A 60 -1.55 -2.98 11.68
N GLY A 61 -2.30 -2.42 10.73
CA GLY A 61 -3.69 -2.82 10.44
C GLY A 61 -3.78 -4.25 9.93
N GLY A 62 -2.77 -4.73 9.20
CA GLY A 62 -2.65 -6.12 8.76
C GLY A 62 -2.46 -7.09 9.94
N LEU A 63 -1.64 -6.72 10.94
CA LEU A 63 -1.46 -7.52 12.15
C LEU A 63 -2.75 -7.60 12.97
N ILE A 64 -3.46 -6.48 13.15
CA ILE A 64 -4.76 -6.44 13.83
C ILE A 64 -5.76 -7.33 13.09
N ARG A 65 -5.81 -7.22 11.76
CA ARG A 65 -6.70 -8.02 10.90
C ARG A 65 -6.39 -9.51 10.98
N LEU A 66 -5.10 -9.87 10.99
CA LEU A 66 -4.66 -11.26 11.11
C LEU A 66 -5.13 -11.89 12.43
N ALA A 67 -5.02 -11.15 13.55
CA ALA A 67 -5.50 -11.61 14.84
C ALA A 67 -7.03 -11.83 14.87
N ALA A 68 -7.78 -11.08 14.06
CA ALA A 68 -9.23 -11.18 13.93
C ALA A 68 -9.71 -12.10 12.78
N PHE A 69 -8.79 -12.63 11.97
CA PHE A 69 -9.09 -13.22 10.66
C PHE A 69 -9.98 -14.47 10.75
N GLY A 70 -9.65 -15.41 11.63
CA GLY A 70 -10.41 -16.65 11.78
C GLY A 70 -11.86 -16.43 12.22
N THR A 71 -12.07 -15.47 13.11
CA THR A 71 -13.36 -15.23 13.76
C THR A 71 -14.32 -14.44 12.89
N TYR A 72 -13.82 -13.47 12.12
CA TYR A 72 -14.68 -12.51 11.39
C TYR A 72 -14.61 -12.64 9.88
N GLU A 73 -13.46 -12.98 9.29
CA GLU A 73 -13.33 -13.03 7.83
C GLU A 73 -13.46 -14.43 7.27
N MET A 74 -12.77 -15.39 7.86
CA MET A 74 -12.78 -16.76 7.35
C MET A 74 -14.11 -17.46 7.61
N SER A 75 -14.69 -17.27 8.80
CA SER A 75 -16.02 -17.79 9.15
C SER A 75 -17.11 -17.25 8.22
N GLU A 76 -17.12 -15.94 7.95
CA GLU A 76 -18.10 -15.29 7.07
C GLU A 76 -17.91 -15.67 5.61
N ALA A 77 -16.66 -15.72 5.14
CA ALA A 77 -16.36 -16.12 3.76
C ALA A 77 -16.72 -17.59 3.50
N LEU A 78 -16.48 -18.48 4.46
CA LEU A 78 -16.88 -19.89 4.35
C LEU A 78 -18.41 -20.03 4.38
N ALA A 79 -19.10 -19.31 5.27
CA ALA A 79 -20.56 -19.29 5.33
C ALA A 79 -21.21 -18.80 4.02
N LYS A 80 -20.54 -17.90 3.28
CA LYS A 80 -21.01 -17.36 2.00
C LYS A 80 -20.42 -18.07 0.77
N GLY A 81 -19.58 -19.10 0.93
CA GLY A 81 -18.90 -19.77 -0.19
C GLY A 81 -17.88 -18.89 -0.94
N GLN A 82 -17.39 -17.82 -0.32
CA GLN A 82 -16.52 -16.80 -0.92
C GLN A 82 -15.03 -16.99 -0.61
N GLY A 83 -14.63 -18.15 -0.06
CA GLY A 83 -13.23 -18.40 0.32
C GLY A 83 -12.22 -18.19 -0.82
N VAL A 84 -12.56 -18.61 -2.04
CA VAL A 84 -11.70 -18.40 -3.23
C VAL A 84 -11.56 -16.92 -3.55
N LEU A 85 -12.66 -16.17 -3.53
CA LEU A 85 -12.65 -14.72 -3.78
C LEU A 85 -11.82 -13.97 -2.72
N LEU A 86 -11.91 -14.39 -1.46
CA LEU A 86 -11.09 -13.85 -0.38
C LEU A 86 -9.60 -14.12 -0.61
N GLY A 87 -9.24 -15.32 -1.10
CA GLY A 87 -7.87 -15.64 -1.48
C GLY A 87 -7.35 -14.73 -2.61
N PHE A 88 -8.13 -14.56 -3.68
CA PHE A 88 -7.80 -13.64 -4.78
C PHE A 88 -7.60 -12.21 -4.30
N LYS A 89 -8.46 -11.72 -3.39
CA LYS A 89 -8.31 -10.39 -2.79
C LYS A 89 -6.94 -10.22 -2.15
N HIS A 90 -6.52 -11.16 -1.31
CA HIS A 90 -5.22 -11.09 -0.63
C HIS A 90 -4.05 -11.16 -1.62
N ALA A 91 -4.14 -11.99 -2.65
CA ALA A 91 -3.12 -12.06 -3.70
C ALA A 91 -2.96 -10.70 -4.41
N LEU A 92 -4.06 -10.03 -4.78
CA LEU A 92 -4.02 -8.70 -5.39
C LEU A 92 -3.39 -7.65 -4.47
N PHE A 93 -3.69 -7.68 -3.16
CA PHE A 93 -3.07 -6.75 -2.21
C PHE A 93 -1.58 -6.99 -2.02
N ILE A 94 -1.15 -8.26 -1.98
CA ILE A 94 0.28 -8.60 -1.95
C ILE A 94 0.98 -8.05 -3.19
N LEU A 95 0.39 -8.26 -4.37
CA LEU A 95 0.93 -7.73 -5.63
C LEU A 95 1.01 -6.20 -5.62
N ALA A 96 0.00 -5.50 -5.09
CA ALA A 96 0.00 -4.05 -4.97
C ALA A 96 1.13 -3.55 -4.05
N ILE A 97 1.32 -4.18 -2.89
CA ILE A 97 2.39 -3.82 -1.94
C ILE A 97 3.77 -4.06 -2.57
N VAL A 98 3.97 -5.22 -3.19
CA VAL A 98 5.23 -5.58 -3.87
C VAL A 98 5.51 -4.64 -5.03
N ALA A 99 4.52 -4.33 -5.86
CA ALA A 99 4.66 -3.38 -6.96
C ALA A 99 5.05 -1.98 -6.46
N GLY A 100 4.41 -1.49 -5.41
CA GLY A 100 4.76 -0.22 -4.76
C GLY A 100 6.22 -0.21 -4.26
N GLU A 101 6.67 -1.29 -3.63
CA GLU A 101 8.04 -1.43 -3.16
C GLU A 101 9.06 -1.51 -4.32
N VAL A 102 8.74 -2.22 -5.40
CA VAL A 102 9.57 -2.26 -6.61
C VAL A 102 9.72 -0.87 -7.22
N LEU A 103 8.62 -0.10 -7.33
CA LEU A 103 8.64 1.27 -7.83
C LEU A 103 9.49 2.17 -6.94
N ARG A 104 9.34 2.07 -5.61
CA ARG A 104 10.17 2.80 -4.64
C ARG A 104 11.66 2.55 -4.84
N ARG A 105 12.05 1.29 -4.99
CA ARG A 105 13.45 0.90 -5.23
C ARG A 105 13.97 1.44 -6.57
N ARG A 106 13.14 1.40 -7.61
CA ARG A 106 13.49 1.98 -8.93
C ARG A 106 13.68 3.48 -8.84
N THR A 107 12.82 4.20 -8.13
CA THR A 107 12.94 5.65 -7.91
C THR A 107 14.25 6.00 -7.23
N LYS A 108 14.64 5.28 -6.17
CA LYS A 108 15.93 5.48 -5.49
C LYS A 108 17.14 5.28 -6.40
N ARG A 109 17.09 4.26 -7.27
CA ARG A 109 18.16 4.00 -8.25
C ARG A 109 18.26 5.11 -9.30
N LEU A 110 17.12 5.57 -9.82
CA LEU A 110 17.10 6.65 -10.81
C LEU A 110 17.59 7.98 -10.24
N GLY A 111 17.26 8.29 -8.99
CA GLY A 111 17.74 9.51 -8.32
C GLY A 111 19.23 9.50 -7.93
N GLN A 112 19.90 8.33 -7.99
CA GLN A 112 21.33 8.18 -7.68
C GLN A 112 22.20 8.07 -8.94
N ALA A 113 21.61 8.00 -10.14
CA ALA A 113 22.38 7.95 -11.38
C ALA A 113 23.05 9.32 -11.64
N PRO A 114 24.35 9.36 -11.97
CA PRO A 114 24.99 10.61 -12.41
C PRO A 114 24.29 11.12 -13.67
N ALA A 115 24.02 12.43 -13.70
CA ALA A 115 23.40 13.12 -14.82
C ALA A 115 24.25 13.05 -16.09
#